data_AF-N8WYJ7-F1
#
_entry.id   AF-N8WYJ7-F1
#
_cell.length_a   1.000
_cell.length_b   1.000
_cell.length_c   1.000
_cell.angle_alpha   90.00
_cell.angle_beta   90.00
_cell.angle_gamma   90.00
#
_symmetry.space_group_name_H-M   'P 1'
#
loop_
_entity.id
_entity.type
_entity.pdbx_description
1 polymer ?
#
loop_
_entity_poly.entity_id
_entity_poly.type
_entity_poly.pdbx_seq_one_letter_code
_entity_poly.pdbx_strand_id
1 'polypeptide(L)'
;MDINTTALKVTTPHGEFYAIFPDDARNCELCGPGFEAIGYFEDNLHKLFKQHGYPLELSSLEPDELMTYGNREDLQIVVTDEFDRQELALL
;
A
#
# COMPACT_ATOMS: atom_id res chain seq x y z
N MET A 1 -21.46 -10.66 3.24
CA MET A 1 -21.22 -9.21 3.16
C MET A 1 -20.40 -9.00 1.91
N ASP A 2 -21.06 -8.63 0.82
CA ASP A 2 -20.39 -8.17 -0.39
C ASP A 2 -19.99 -6.72 -0.12
N ILE A 3 -18.75 -6.52 0.26
CA ILE A 3 -18.13 -5.20 0.32
C ILE A 3 -16.90 -5.34 -0.58
N ASN A 4 -16.93 -4.65 -1.71
CA ASN A 4 -15.85 -4.63 -2.70
C ASN A 4 -14.67 -3.84 -2.13
N THR A 5 -14.01 -4.37 -1.12
CA THR A 5 -12.79 -3.80 -0.57
C THR A 5 -11.61 -4.39 -1.32
N THR A 6 -10.81 -3.54 -1.95
CA THR A 6 -9.53 -3.95 -2.53
C THR A 6 -8.47 -3.87 -1.45
N ALA A 7 -7.78 -4.97 -1.15
CA ALA A 7 -6.61 -4.94 -0.27
C ALA A 7 -5.38 -5.37 -1.06
N LEU A 8 -4.30 -4.63 -0.88
CA LEU A 8 -3.00 -4.91 -1.47
C LEU A 8 -2.02 -5.23 -0.35
N LYS A 9 -1.25 -6.30 -0.53
CA LYS A 9 -0.13 -6.61 0.36
C LYS A 9 1.09 -5.83 -0.08
N VAL A 10 1.71 -5.12 0.85
CA VAL A 10 2.94 -4.36 0.63
C VAL A 10 4.06 -5.00 1.44
N THR A 11 5.09 -5.48 0.76
CA THR A 11 6.29 -6.06 1.36
C THR A 11 7.45 -5.08 1.21
N THR A 12 8.14 -4.81 2.30
CA THR A 12 9.33 -3.96 2.37
C THR A 12 10.46 -4.70 3.09
N PRO A 13 11.70 -4.19 3.07
CA PRO A 13 12.80 -4.76 3.87
C PRO A 13 12.54 -4.75 5.38
N HIS A 14 11.60 -3.92 5.86
CA HIS A 14 11.27 -3.76 7.28
C HIS A 14 10.04 -4.56 7.70
N GLY A 15 9.48 -5.36 6.79
CA GLY A 15 8.29 -6.17 7.04
C GLY A 15 7.16 -5.86 6.05
N GLU A 16 6.00 -6.44 6.36
CA GLU A 16 4.82 -6.36 5.52
C GLU A 16 3.65 -5.67 6.23
N PHE A 17 2.81 -5.01 5.42
CA PHE A 17 1.54 -4.44 5.84
C PHE A 17 0.54 -4.54 4.70
N TYR A 18 -0.73 -4.25 5.00
CA TYR A 18 -1.82 -4.27 4.03
C TYR A 18 -2.35 -2.86 3.82
N ALA A 19 -2.50 -2.46 2.56
CA ALA A 19 -3.17 -1.25 2.14
C ALA A 19 -4.59 -1.60 1.71
N ILE A 20 -5.59 -1.11 2.45
CA ILE A 20 -7.00 -1.42 2.26
C ILE A 20 -7.69 -0.20 1.65
N PHE A 21 -8.41 -0.39 0.55
CA PHE A 21 -9.14 0.64 -0.18
C PHE A 21 -10.64 0.36 -0.08
N PRO A 22 -11.36 1.06 0.81
CA PRO A 22 -12.80 0.95 0.92
C PRO A 22 -13.49 1.72 -0.21
N ASP A 23 -14.48 1.13 -0.89
CA ASP A 23 -15.28 1.82 -1.93
C ASP A 23 -15.90 3.14 -1.44
N ASP A 24 -16.25 3.19 -0.14
CA ASP A 24 -17.01 4.26 0.50
C ASP A 24 -16.10 5.38 1.04
N ALA A 25 -14.81 5.07 1.23
CA ALA A 25 -13.85 5.97 1.85
C ALA A 25 -12.79 6.33 0.81
N ARG A 26 -12.65 7.63 0.52
CA ARG A 26 -11.56 8.17 -0.30
C ARG A 26 -10.16 8.02 0.34
N ASN A 27 -10.01 7.13 1.30
CA ASN A 27 -8.81 6.99 2.10
C ASN A 27 -8.39 5.52 2.12
N CYS A 28 -7.11 5.28 1.87
CA CYS A 28 -6.48 4.01 2.15
C CYS A 28 -6.29 3.83 3.66
N GLU A 29 -6.64 2.66 4.18
CA GLU A 29 -6.35 2.23 5.54
C GLU A 29 -5.13 1.31 5.54
N LEU A 30 -4.17 1.59 6.42
CA LEU A 30 -2.97 0.77 6.57
C LEU A 30 -3.16 -0.17 7.76
N CYS A 31 -3.04 -1.47 7.51
CA CYS A 31 -3.21 -2.52 8.51
C CYS A 31 -1.94 -3.36 8.66
N GLY A 32 -1.58 -3.67 9.91
CA GLY A 32 -0.46 -4.55 10.23
C GLY A 32 0.48 -3.96 11.29
N PRO A 33 1.34 -4.80 11.91
CA PRO A 33 2.25 -4.38 12.97
C PRO A 33 3.48 -3.59 12.46
N GLY A 34 3.68 -3.52 11.14
CA GLY A 34 4.88 -2.98 10.50
C GLY A 34 4.93 -1.44 10.44
N PHE A 35 4.94 -0.74 11.57
CA PHE A 35 5.09 0.73 11.59
C PHE A 35 6.36 1.21 10.86
N GLU A 36 7.46 0.45 10.97
CA GLU A 36 8.70 0.73 10.23
C GLU A 36 8.54 0.50 8.72
N ALA A 37 7.79 -0.53 8.32
CA ALA A 37 7.49 -0.82 6.92
C ALA A 37 6.61 0.26 6.28
N ILE A 38 5.62 0.76 7.02
CA ILE A 38 4.75 1.87 6.60
C ILE A 38 5.59 3.14 6.39
N GLY A 39 6.39 3.54 7.40
CA GLY A 39 7.23 4.73 7.28
C GLY A 39 8.24 4.65 6.14
N TYR A 40 8.84 3.47 5.94
CA TYR A 40 9.72 3.20 4.80
C TYR A 40 9.02 3.40 3.45
N PHE A 41 7.79 2.90 3.33
CA PHE A 41 6.99 3.00 2.12
C PHE A 41 6.56 4.45 1.84
N GLU A 42 6.07 5.17 2.86
CA GLU A 42 5.68 6.59 2.74
C GLU A 42 6.86 7.48 2.34
N ASP A 43 8.03 7.27 2.95
CA ASP A 43 9.27 7.98 2.58
C ASP A 43 9.64 7.76 1.12
N ASN A 44 9.42 6.55 0.61
CA ASN A 44 9.69 6.22 -0.79
C ASN A 44 8.67 6.83 -1.74
N LEU A 45 7.37 6.82 -1.41
CA LEU A 45 6.36 7.58 -2.16
C LEU A 45 6.71 9.08 -2.23
N HIS A 46 7.19 9.66 -1.12
CA HIS A 46 7.63 11.06 -1.10
C HIS A 46 8.89 11.32 -1.93
N LYS A 47 9.79 10.34 -2.09
CA LYS A 47 10.93 10.45 -3.04
C LYS A 47 10.45 10.39 -4.48
N LEU A 48 9.48 9.53 -4.79
CA LEU A 48 8.86 9.43 -6.12
C LEU A 48 8.15 10.73 -6.49
N PHE A 49 7.45 11.37 -5.54
CA PHE A 49 6.88 12.71 -5.70
C PHE A 49 7.90 13.70 -6.29
N LYS A 50 9.10 13.77 -5.70
CA LYS A 50 10.15 14.70 -6.15
C LYS A 50 10.66 14.41 -7.57
N GLN A 51 10.52 13.17 -8.05
CA GLN A 51 10.94 12.75 -9.38
C GLN A 51 9.84 12.96 -10.44
N HIS A 52 8.56 12.73 -10.08
CA HIS A 52 7.42 12.81 -10.98
C HIS A 52 6.77 14.20 -11.06
N GLY A 53 6.97 15.06 -10.06
CA GLY A 53 6.54 16.46 -10.08
C GLY A 53 5.12 16.74 -9.55
N TYR A 54 4.42 15.74 -9.00
CA TYR A 54 3.10 15.89 -8.38
C TYR A 54 2.92 14.94 -7.19
N PRO A 55 2.22 15.34 -6.09
CA PRO A 55 2.12 14.58 -4.84
C PRO A 55 1.59 13.17 -5.03
N LEU A 56 2.37 12.18 -4.59
CA LEU A 56 1.95 10.79 -4.45
C LEU A 56 1.77 10.52 -2.96
N GLU A 57 0.61 10.88 -2.42
CA GLU A 57 0.23 10.53 -1.06
C GLU A 57 -0.62 9.26 -1.07
N LEU A 58 -0.42 8.39 -0.09
CA LEU A 58 -1.04 7.08 -0.04
C LEU A 58 -2.59 7.16 -0.01
N SER A 59 -3.13 8.20 0.63
CA SER A 59 -4.56 8.51 0.65
C SER A 59 -5.12 9.02 -0.67
N SER A 60 -4.26 9.38 -1.63
CA SER A 60 -4.65 9.94 -2.93
C SER A 60 -4.44 8.96 -4.08
N LEU A 61 -3.84 7.79 -3.81
CA LEU A 61 -3.58 6.77 -4.81
C LEU A 61 -4.76 5.82 -4.93
N GLU A 62 -5.10 5.46 -6.15
CA GLU A 62 -5.95 4.30 -6.41
C GLU A 62 -5.13 2.99 -6.32
N PRO A 63 -5.76 1.82 -6.12
CA PRO A 63 -5.04 0.54 -6.03
C PRO A 63 -4.09 0.27 -7.21
N ASP A 64 -4.54 0.54 -8.44
CA ASP A 64 -3.75 0.34 -9.66
C ASP A 64 -2.52 1.27 -9.71
N GLU A 65 -2.67 2.50 -9.20
CA GLU A 65 -1.57 3.45 -9.09
C GLU A 65 -0.56 3.01 -8.04
N LEU A 66 -1.03 2.47 -6.91
CA LEU A 66 -0.16 1.91 -5.87
C LEU A 66 0.67 0.73 -6.41
N MET A 67 0.04 -0.19 -7.16
CA MET A 67 0.75 -1.29 -7.80
C MET A 67 1.78 -0.80 -8.82
N THR A 68 1.45 0.24 -9.57
CA THR A 68 2.33 0.80 -10.60
C THR A 68 3.53 1.54 -10.01
N TYR A 69 3.32 2.40 -9.02
CA TYR A 69 4.36 3.23 -8.43
C TYR A 69 5.12 2.53 -7.29
N GLY A 70 4.45 1.63 -6.58
CA GLY A 70 4.99 0.93 -5.42
C GLY A 70 5.90 -0.25 -5.79
N ASN A 71 5.66 -0.93 -6.90
CA ASN A 71 6.52 -2.04 -7.34
C ASN A 71 7.82 -1.53 -7.94
N ARG A 72 8.86 -1.41 -7.11
CA ARG A 72 10.19 -0.95 -7.51
C ARG A 72 11.28 -1.80 -6.89
N GLU A 73 12.02 -2.51 -7.74
CA GLU A 73 13.14 -3.36 -7.33
C GLU A 73 14.25 -2.57 -6.63
N ASP A 74 14.55 -1.36 -7.09
CA ASP A 74 15.58 -0.50 -6.49
C ASP A 74 15.20 0.02 -5.09
N LEU A 75 13.90 0.06 -4.79
CA LEU A 75 13.36 0.38 -3.48
C LEU A 75 13.03 -0.88 -2.66
N GLN A 76 13.24 -2.08 -3.21
CA GLN A 76 12.91 -3.36 -2.57
C GLN A 76 11.47 -3.40 -2.04
N ILE A 77 10.53 -2.76 -2.75
CA ILE A 77 9.10 -2.79 -2.43
C ILE A 77 8.42 -3.70 -3.44
N VAL A 78 7.58 -4.58 -2.91
CA VAL A 78 6.70 -5.45 -3.70
C VAL A 78 5.27 -5.23 -3.23
N VAL A 79 4.39 -4.85 -4.16
CA VAL A 79 2.95 -4.65 -3.95
C VAL A 79 2.21 -5.68 -4.78
N THR A 80 1.42 -6.53 -4.13
CA THR A 80 0.68 -7.60 -4.79
C THR A 80 -0.80 -7.55 -4.42
N ASP A 81 -1.63 -8.02 -5.35
CA ASP A 81 -3.05 -8.33 -5.13
C ASP A 81 -3.25 -9.75 -4.56
N GLU A 82 -2.18 -10.43 -4.12
CA GLU A 82 -2.24 -11.73 -3.43
C GLU A 82 -3.08 -11.59 -2.16
N PHE A 83 -4.37 -11.84 -2.34
CA PHE A 83 -5.42 -11.63 -1.36
C PHE A 83 -5.74 -12.96 -0.70
N ASP A 84 -4.99 -13.32 0.35
CA ASP A 84 -5.42 -14.40 1.23
C ASP A 84 -6.44 -13.85 2.24
N ARG A 85 -7.73 -14.02 1.93
CA ARG A 85 -8.86 -13.62 2.80
C ARG A 85 -8.75 -14.16 4.23
N GLN A 86 -7.97 -15.22 4.46
CA GLN A 86 -7.78 -15.77 5.81
C GLN A 86 -6.86 -14.93 6.68
N GLU A 87 -5.87 -14.22 6.11
CA GLU A 87 -4.90 -13.43 6.87
C GLU A 87 -5.55 -12.18 7.50
N LEU A 88 -6.52 -11.56 6.81
CA LEU A 88 -7.27 -10.41 7.32
C LEU A 88 -8.29 -10.77 8.42
N ALA A 89 -8.84 -11.98 8.40
CA ALA A 89 -9.76 -12.42 9.46
C ALA A 89 -9.07 -12.61 10.82
N LEU A 90 -7.73 -12.59 10.83
CA LEU A 90 -6.88 -12.71 12.01
C LEU A 90 -6.32 -11.35 12.50
N LEU A 91 -6.54 -10.26 11.74
CA LEU A 91 -6.25 -8.88 12.14
C LEU A 91 -7.43 -8.27 12.93
#